data_AF-A0A3P6VC13-F1
#
_entry.id   AF-A0A3P6VC13-F1
#
_cell.length_a   1.000
_cell.length_b   1.000
_cell.length_c   1.000
_cell.angle_alpha   90.00
_cell.angle_beta   90.00
_cell.angle_gamma   90.00
#
_symmetry.space_group_name_H-M   'P 1'
#
loop_
_entity.id
_entity.type
_entity.pdbx_description
1 polymer ?
#
loop_
_entity_poly.entity_id
_entity_poly.type
_entity_poly.pdbx_seq_one_letter_code
_entity_poly.pdbx_strand_id
1 'polypeptide(L)'
;MFGGTPHLRYPLWRYTAVLVAASITVSGTVFFKLRQRENKRRKVWEEFFKNYDAYEHMKEICSHAPGIMHSCPKDLALAYEKAGLKN
;
A
#
# COMPACT_ATOMS: atom_id res chain seq x y z
N MET A 1 -1.67 -63.56 -19.68
CA MET A 1 -1.08 -62.37 -20.33
C MET A 1 -2.02 -61.20 -20.11
N PHE A 2 -1.70 -60.31 -19.16
CA PHE A 2 -2.46 -59.08 -18.94
C PHE A 2 -2.13 -58.09 -20.06
N GLY A 3 -2.74 -58.31 -21.22
CA GLY A 3 -2.56 -57.51 -22.41
C GLY A 3 -3.52 -56.34 -22.43
N GLY A 4 -2.96 -55.13 -22.49
CA GLY A 4 -3.64 -53.91 -22.88
C GLY A 4 -3.90 -52.94 -21.73
N THR A 5 -2.99 -51.99 -21.52
CA THR A 5 -3.34 -50.76 -20.81
C THR A 5 -4.31 -49.96 -21.70
N PRO A 6 -5.46 -49.49 -21.18
CA PRO A 6 -6.44 -48.80 -22.01
C PRO A 6 -5.86 -47.46 -22.49
N HIS A 7 -5.75 -47.29 -23.80
CA HIS A 7 -5.21 -46.11 -24.49
C HIS A 7 -6.10 -44.84 -24.40
N LEU A 8 -7.00 -44.73 -23.44
CA LEU A 8 -7.94 -43.61 -23.29
C LEU A 8 -7.47 -42.48 -22.37
N ARG A 9 -6.16 -42.35 -22.08
CA ARG A 9 -5.64 -41.47 -21.02
C ARG A 9 -4.77 -40.29 -21.48
N TYR A 10 -4.91 -39.78 -22.72
CA TYR A 10 -3.85 -38.93 -23.31
C TYR A 10 -4.18 -37.57 -23.97
N PRO A 11 -5.43 -37.07 -24.09
CA PRO A 11 -5.63 -35.68 -24.54
C PRO A 11 -5.95 -34.67 -23.42
N LEU A 12 -6.67 -35.04 -22.35
CA LEU A 12 -7.18 -34.07 -21.37
C LEU A 12 -6.08 -33.42 -20.50
N TRP A 13 -5.07 -34.18 -20.10
CA TRP A 13 -4.02 -33.67 -19.21
C TRP A 13 -3.18 -32.55 -19.84
N ARG A 14 -3.04 -32.56 -21.18
CA ARG A 14 -2.33 -31.51 -21.92
C ARG A 14 -3.08 -30.18 -21.84
N TYR A 15 -4.40 -30.20 -22.02
CA TYR A 15 -5.22 -28.99 -21.88
C TYR A 15 -5.25 -28.48 -20.44
N THR A 16 -5.34 -29.38 -19.45
CA THR A 16 -5.26 -28.96 -18.04
C THR A 16 -3.90 -28.37 -17.69
N ALA A 17 -2.81 -28.94 -18.21
CA ALA A 17 -1.46 -28.41 -17.98
C ALA A 17 -1.27 -27.02 -18.62
N VAL A 18 -1.79 -26.82 -19.84
CA VAL A 18 -1.76 -25.51 -20.51
C VAL A 18 -2.59 -24.47 -19.75
N LEU A 19 -3.79 -24.84 -19.27
CA LEU A 19 -4.64 -23.94 -18.47
C LEU A 19 -3.99 -23.55 -17.15
N VAL A 20 -3.37 -24.51 -16.45
CA VAL A 20 -2.63 -24.25 -15.21
C VAL A 20 -1.44 -23.33 -15.50
N ALA A 21 -0.64 -23.62 -16.53
CA ALA A 21 0.47 -22.76 -16.92
C ALA A 21 0.01 -21.33 -17.25
N ALA A 22 -1.08 -21.18 -18.02
CA ALA A 22 -1.67 -19.88 -18.33
C ALA A 22 -2.18 -19.14 -17.09
N SER A 23 -2.79 -19.86 -16.13
CA SER A 23 -3.24 -19.25 -14.87
C SER A 23 -2.07 -18.73 -14.03
N ILE A 24 -0.95 -19.46 -13.99
CA ILE A 24 0.25 -19.08 -13.24
C ILE A 24 0.92 -17.87 -13.89
N THR A 25 1.02 -17.84 -15.22
CA THR A 25 1.62 -16.69 -15.91
C THR A 25 0.78 -15.43 -15.75
N VAL A 26 -0.55 -15.53 -15.91
CA VAL A 26 -1.47 -14.40 -15.71
C VAL A 26 -1.40 -13.88 -14.28
N SER A 27 -1.54 -14.76 -13.27
CA SER A 27 -1.44 -14.37 -11.86
C SER A 27 -0.08 -13.78 -11.50
N GLY A 28 1.01 -14.37 -12.00
CA GLY A 28 2.37 -13.86 -11.81
C GLY A 28 2.58 -12.47 -12.40
N THR A 29 2.07 -12.21 -13.60
CA THR A 29 2.18 -10.88 -14.24
C THR A 29 1.40 -9.80 -13.50
N VAL A 30 0.19 -10.12 -13.02
CA VAL A 30 -0.63 -9.20 -12.22
C VAL A 30 0.07 -8.90 -10.90
N PHE A 31 0.54 -9.94 -10.19
CA PHE A 31 1.26 -9.79 -8.94
C PHE A 31 2.52 -8.92 -9.11
N PHE A 32 3.33 -9.17 -10.15
CA PHE A 32 4.54 -8.40 -10.40
C PHE A 32 4.24 -6.91 -10.64
N LYS A 33 3.20 -6.59 -11.43
CA LYS A 33 2.79 -5.20 -11.67
C LYS A 33 2.30 -4.51 -10.39
N LEU A 34 1.55 -5.21 -9.54
CA LEU A 34 1.11 -4.68 -8.24
C LEU A 34 2.31 -4.42 -7.31
N ARG A 35 3.22 -5.39 -7.20
CA ARG A 35 4.45 -5.28 -6.40
C ARG A 35 5.32 -4.10 -6.86
N GLN A 36 5.47 -3.93 -8.17
CA GLN A 36 6.24 -2.81 -8.74
C GLN A 36 5.60 -1.46 -8.41
N ARG A 37 4.26 -1.37 -8.45
CA ARG A 37 3.54 -0.15 -8.05
C ARG A 37 3.70 0.15 -6.57
N GLU A 38 3.59 -0.86 -5.70
CA GLU A 38 3.83 -0.70 -4.27
C GLU A 38 5.24 -0.19 -3.98
N ASN A 39 6.25 -0.79 -4.61
CA ASN A 39 7.64 -0.36 -4.40
C ASN A 39 7.86 1.10 -4.85
N LYS A 40 7.25 1.53 -5.95
CA LYS A 40 7.28 2.95 -6.36
C LYS A 40 6.61 3.85 -5.33
N ARG A 41 5.43 3.47 -4.82
CA ARG A 41 4.72 4.24 -3.78
C ARG A 41 5.53 4.33 -2.49
N ARG A 42 6.16 3.24 -2.05
CA ARG A 42 7.01 3.23 -0.86
C ARG A 42 8.14 4.24 -0.97
N LYS A 43 8.87 4.26 -2.10
CA LYS A 43 9.95 5.24 -2.32
C LYS A 43 9.45 6.69 -2.22
N VAL A 44 8.29 6.99 -2.83
CA VAL A 44 7.68 8.33 -2.73
C VAL A 44 7.33 8.67 -1.28
N TRP A 45 6.76 7.72 -0.53
CA TRP A 45 6.47 7.93 0.89
C TRP A 45 7.73 8.07 1.73
N GLU A 46 8.76 7.28 1.48
CA GLU A 46 10.06 7.37 2.16
C GLU A 46 10.72 8.73 1.91
N GLU A 47 10.69 9.22 0.67
CA GLU A 47 11.21 10.55 0.32
C GLU A 47 10.39 11.68 0.97
N PHE A 48 9.07 11.56 1.00
CA PHE A 48 8.19 12.50 1.68
C PHE A 48 8.52 12.56 3.17
N PHE A 49 8.49 11.42 3.86
CA PHE A 49 8.71 11.36 5.31
C PHE A 49 10.14 11.71 5.72
N LYS A 50 11.14 11.50 4.86
CA LYS A 50 12.53 11.88 5.15
C LYS A 50 12.70 13.38 5.40
N ASN A 51 11.91 14.20 4.70
CA ASN A 51 12.00 15.67 4.77
C ASN A 51 10.77 16.30 5.42
N TYR A 52 9.82 15.50 5.91
CA TYR A 52 8.54 16.00 6.43
C TYR A 52 8.69 16.42 7.90
N ASP A 53 8.68 17.74 8.14
CA ASP A 53 8.50 18.29 9.47
C ASP A 53 7.01 18.50 9.76
N ALA A 54 6.47 17.68 10.66
CA ALA A 54 5.08 17.75 11.06
C ALA A 54 4.73 19.09 11.71
N TYR A 55 5.65 19.73 12.43
CA TYR A 55 5.38 20.99 13.14
C TYR A 55 5.29 22.18 12.18
N GLU A 56 6.17 22.24 11.19
CA GLU A 56 6.11 23.27 10.14
C GLU A 56 4.84 23.13 9.32
N HIS A 57 4.49 21.92 8.91
CA HIS A 57 3.28 21.70 8.11
C HIS A 57 2.00 22.04 8.90
N MET A 58 1.94 21.70 10.19
CA MET A 58 0.84 22.10 11.06
C MET A 58 0.72 23.62 11.20
N LYS A 59 1.86 24.33 11.28
CA LYS A 59 1.90 25.79 11.31
C LYS A 59 1.38 26.41 10.02
N GLU A 60 1.74 25.84 8.86
CA GLU A 60 1.25 26.26 7.54
C GLU A 60 -0.26 26.05 7.39
N ILE A 61 -0.77 24.88 7.79
CA ILE A 61 -2.20 24.59 7.69
C ILE A 61 -2.99 25.55 8.58
N CYS A 62 -2.50 25.83 9.78
CA CYS A 62 -3.12 26.80 10.68
C CYS A 62 -3.03 28.25 10.20
N SER A 63 -2.02 28.63 9.42
CA SER A 63 -1.94 29.98 8.84
C SER A 63 -2.84 30.16 7.62
N HIS A 64 -3.08 29.09 6.84
CA HIS A 64 -3.83 29.17 5.59
C HIS A 64 -5.28 28.70 5.70
N ALA A 65 -5.62 27.82 6.65
CA ALA A 65 -6.93 27.21 6.78
C ALA A 65 -7.30 26.96 8.26
N PRO A 66 -7.62 28.01 9.03
CA PRO A 66 -7.88 27.91 10.47
C PRO A 66 -9.11 27.07 10.83
N GLY A 67 -9.94 26.65 9.86
CA GLY A 67 -11.11 25.80 10.07
C GLY A 67 -10.88 24.30 9.87
N ILE A 68 -9.70 23.87 9.40
CA ILE A 68 -9.42 22.44 9.15
C ILE A 68 -8.97 21.73 10.42
N MET A 69 -8.30 22.44 11.34
CA MET A 69 -7.85 21.88 12.61
C MET A 69 -8.76 22.35 13.75
N HIS A 70 -9.16 21.41 14.61
CA HIS A 70 -9.93 21.73 15.82
C HIS A 70 -9.14 22.60 16.81
N SER A 71 -7.82 22.49 16.81
CA SER A 71 -6.95 23.30 17.64
C SER A 71 -5.65 23.58 16.90
N CYS A 72 -5.33 24.86 16.73
CA CYS A 72 -4.06 25.28 16.19
C CYS A 72 -3.01 25.38 17.30
N PRO A 73 -1.71 25.23 17.01
CA PRO A 73 -0.65 25.19 18.02
C PRO A 73 -0.59 26.44 18.90
N LYS A 74 -1.01 27.60 18.37
CA LYS A 74 -1.17 28.84 19.15
C LYS A 74 -2.31 28.76 20.16
N ASP A 75 -3.44 28.19 19.74
CA ASP A 75 -4.62 28.01 20.60
C ASP A 75 -4.38 26.91 21.64
N LEU A 76 -3.62 25.87 21.27
CA LEU A 76 -3.12 24.86 22.18
C LEU A 76 -2.21 25.49 23.24
N ALA A 77 -1.22 26.29 22.85
CA ALA A 77 -0.33 26.97 23.79
C ALA A 77 -1.13 27.86 24.77
N LEU A 78 -2.10 28.64 24.28
CA LEU A 78 -2.99 29.44 25.11
C LEU A 78 -3.89 28.58 26.02
N ALA A 79 -4.35 27.41 25.55
CA ALA A 79 -5.13 26.47 26.35
C ALA A 79 -4.28 25.83 27.47
N TYR A 80 -3.02 25.50 27.20
CA TYR A 80 -2.08 24.98 28.21
C TYR A 80 -1.73 26.04 29.26
N GLU A 81 -1.51 27.29 28.86
CA GLU A 81 -1.31 28.41 29.79
C GLU A 81 -2.53 28.63 30.70
N LYS A 82 -3.74 28.56 30.13
CA LYS A 82 -5.00 28.68 30.87
C LYS A 82 -5.27 27.47 31.77
N ALA A 83 -4.78 26.28 31.41
CA ALA A 83 -4.91 25.07 32.20
C ALA A 83 -3.91 25.01 33.38
N GLY A 84 -3.02 26.01 33.54
CA GLY A 84 -2.06 26.06 34.65
C GLY A 84 -0.94 25.01 34.56
N LEU A 85 -0.82 24.30 33.43
CA LEU A 85 0.26 23.37 33.13
C LEU A 85 1.46 24.17 32.59
N LYS A 86 2.05 25.00 33.45
CA LYS A 86 3.37 25.60 33.21
C LYS A 86 4.41 24.69 33.85
N ASN A 87 5.33 24.15 33.05
CA ASN A 87 6.67 23.81 33.55
C ASN A 87 7.44 25.11 33.78
#